data_AF-A0A9D1GZB0-F1
#
_entry.id   AF-A0A9D1GZB0-F1
#
_cell.length_a   1.000
_cell.length_b   1.000
_cell.length_c   1.000
_cell.angle_alpha   90.00
_cell.angle_beta   90.00
_cell.angle_gamma   90.00
#
_symmetry.space_group_name_H-M   'P 1'
#
loop_
_entity.id
_entity.type
_entity.pdbx_description
1 polymer ?
#
loop_
_entity_poly.entity_id
_entity_poly.type
_entity_poly.pdbx_seq_one_letter_code
_entity_poly.pdbx_strand_id
1 'polypeptide(L)'
;ADARELRYASMVTTSPEASYGKVGQDFRALPALSGPHGDKSWNYLYSRLTGIGRFVMTDKAEHPVALARWLDHLYGEEGTETFFMGVEGESFRRTDDGGVEYLPEITEAEGKTLDEALKPYVTYMGGGYPGLVREGYFLGNETFPQAVEGADLVAPDAIDEVWAQFTFTTDEASTVAALASDIEKYVTESRDRFIAGDLDIDADWDGYLKNLQQMGLDDYLEIQTAAHDRGK
;
A
#
# COMPACT_ATOMS: atom_id res chain seq x y z
N ALA A 1 7.16 18.00 14.54
CA ALA A 1 8.00 18.22 15.72
C ALA A 1 9.45 18.07 15.30
N ASP A 2 10.30 19.06 15.59
CA ASP A 2 11.74 18.99 15.31
C ASP A 2 12.34 17.82 16.10
N ALA A 3 12.78 16.78 15.39
CA ALA A 3 13.31 15.54 15.97
C ALA A 3 14.60 15.77 16.79
N ARG A 4 15.16 16.99 16.76
CA ARG A 4 16.38 17.33 17.50
C ARG A 4 16.15 17.68 18.96
N GLU A 5 14.92 18.05 19.36
CA GLU A 5 14.66 18.51 20.74
C GLU A 5 13.47 17.84 21.47
N LEU A 6 12.82 16.82 20.87
CA LEU A 6 11.76 16.03 21.54
C LEU A 6 12.10 14.54 21.58
N ARG A 7 12.15 14.00 22.81
CA ARG A 7 12.66 12.67 23.20
C ARG A 7 11.86 11.46 22.67
N TYR A 8 10.79 11.70 21.92
CA TYR A 8 9.93 10.65 21.37
C TYR A 8 9.43 11.09 19.99
N ALA A 9 9.58 10.22 19.00
CA ALA A 9 9.05 10.38 17.65
C ALA A 9 8.19 9.16 17.30
N SER A 10 7.10 9.39 16.58
CA SER A 10 6.27 8.34 16.00
C SER A 10 6.18 8.57 14.50
N MET A 11 6.18 7.49 13.73
CA MET A 11 6.03 7.52 12.28
C MET A 11 5.23 6.30 11.84
N VAL A 12 4.57 6.43 10.70
CA VAL A 12 3.97 5.31 9.97
C VAL A 12 4.86 5.06 8.77
N THR A 13 5.58 3.95 8.78
CA THR A 13 6.47 3.52 7.69
C THR A 13 6.64 2.01 7.73
N THR A 14 7.02 1.42 6.60
CA THR A 14 7.28 -0.02 6.46
C THR A 14 8.48 -0.47 7.29
N SER A 15 9.61 0.22 7.15
CA SER A 15 10.86 -0.08 7.87
C SER A 15 11.61 1.23 8.12
N PRO A 16 11.61 1.74 9.37
CA PRO A 16 12.43 2.89 9.73
C PRO A 16 13.91 2.65 9.43
N GLU A 17 14.42 1.44 9.69
CA GLU A 17 15.81 1.06 9.40
C GLU A 17 16.14 1.21 7.91
N ALA A 18 15.30 0.69 7.02
CA ALA A 18 15.53 0.82 5.59
C ALA A 18 15.47 2.29 5.12
N SER A 19 14.58 3.09 5.73
CA SER A 19 14.33 4.48 5.31
C SER A 19 15.34 5.49 5.88
N TYR A 20 15.86 5.23 7.09
CA TYR A 20 16.64 6.19 7.89
C TYR A 20 17.97 5.62 8.40
N GLY A 21 18.34 4.42 7.98
CA GLY A 21 19.58 3.74 8.37
C GLY A 21 19.71 3.59 9.87
N LYS A 22 20.86 3.98 10.43
CA LYS A 22 21.17 3.86 11.86
C LYS A 22 20.14 4.52 12.77
N VAL A 23 19.56 5.66 12.38
CA VAL A 23 18.53 6.33 13.19
C VAL A 23 17.23 5.51 13.21
N GLY A 24 16.93 4.81 12.11
CA GLY A 24 15.78 3.92 12.01
C GLY A 24 15.84 2.72 12.97
N GLN A 25 17.05 2.28 13.30
CA GLN A 25 17.26 1.19 14.27
C GLN A 25 16.87 1.57 15.70
N ASP A 26 16.69 2.85 16.01
CA ASP A 26 16.21 3.31 17.32
C ASP A 26 14.67 3.22 17.44
N PHE A 27 13.95 3.02 16.32
CA PHE A 27 12.50 2.87 16.33
C PHE A 27 12.10 1.43 16.68
N ARG A 28 10.95 1.29 17.33
CA ARG A 28 10.32 0.00 17.66
C ARG A 28 8.89 0.01 17.16
N ALA A 29 8.43 -1.15 16.68
CA ALA A 29 7.04 -1.33 16.31
C ALA A 29 6.14 -1.10 17.54
N LEU A 30 5.01 -0.44 17.33
CA LEU A 30 4.00 -0.24 18.36
C LEU A 30 2.92 -1.31 18.18
N PRO A 31 2.55 -2.06 19.24
CA PRO A 31 1.44 -3.01 19.14
C PRO A 31 0.11 -2.27 18.97
N ALA A 32 -0.94 -2.99 18.57
CA ALA A 32 -2.29 -2.43 18.63
C ALA A 32 -2.61 -2.02 20.08
N LEU A 33 -2.97 -0.75 20.26
CA LEU A 33 -3.30 -0.19 21.56
C LEU A 33 -4.70 -0.62 21.97
N SER A 34 -4.87 -0.90 23.27
CA SER A 34 -6.20 -1.17 23.82
C SER A 34 -6.99 0.12 23.96
N GLY A 35 -8.21 0.12 23.41
CA GLY A 35 -9.18 1.19 23.60
C GLY A 35 -9.70 1.26 25.05
N PRO A 36 -10.50 2.29 25.37
CA PRO A 36 -11.07 2.49 26.71
C PRO A 36 -11.98 1.34 27.19
N HIS A 37 -12.46 0.51 26.26
CA HIS A 37 -13.29 -0.66 26.53
C HIS A 37 -12.55 -2.00 26.43
N GLY A 38 -11.22 -1.98 26.22
CA GLY A 38 -10.38 -3.16 26.12
C GLY A 38 -10.24 -3.74 24.71
N ASP A 39 -11.00 -3.22 23.74
CA ASP A 39 -10.91 -3.62 22.33
C ASP A 39 -9.54 -3.30 21.75
N LYS A 40 -9.06 -4.18 20.87
CA LYS A 40 -7.87 -3.97 20.05
C LYS A 40 -8.23 -4.22 18.60
N SER A 41 -7.70 -3.39 17.71
CA SER A 41 -7.86 -3.57 16.28
C SER A 41 -6.69 -2.94 15.53
N TRP A 42 -6.24 -3.63 14.48
CA TRP A 42 -5.30 -3.13 13.50
C TRP A 42 -5.95 -3.13 12.12
N ASN A 43 -6.20 -1.92 11.61
CA ASN A 43 -6.89 -1.69 10.34
C ASN A 43 -5.98 -1.10 9.25
N TYR A 44 -4.68 -0.95 9.51
CA TYR A 44 -3.70 -0.52 8.51
C TYR A 44 -3.20 -1.73 7.72
N LEU A 45 -4.09 -2.26 6.88
CA LEU A 45 -3.87 -3.44 6.04
C LEU A 45 -4.25 -3.11 4.59
N TYR A 46 -3.60 -3.80 3.65
CA TYR A 46 -3.91 -3.69 2.23
C TYR A 46 -4.58 -4.95 1.73
N SER A 47 -5.52 -4.79 0.80
CA SER A 47 -6.08 -5.94 0.08
C SER A 47 -4.96 -6.64 -0.70
N ARG A 48 -5.02 -7.98 -0.77
CA ARG A 48 -4.13 -8.78 -1.62
C ARG A 48 -4.27 -8.41 -3.10
N LEU A 49 -5.44 -7.90 -3.49
CA LEU A 49 -5.64 -7.26 -4.79
C LEU A 49 -5.28 -5.77 -4.68
N THR A 50 -4.03 -5.44 -4.97
CA THR A 50 -3.48 -4.08 -4.83
C THR A 50 -3.94 -3.09 -5.90
N GLY A 51 -4.66 -3.56 -6.93
CA GLY A 51 -5.32 -2.72 -7.91
C GLY A 51 -5.69 -3.48 -9.18
N ILE A 52 -6.67 -2.93 -9.90
CA ILE A 52 -7.11 -3.41 -11.20
C ILE A 52 -6.51 -2.55 -12.33
N GLY A 53 -6.45 -3.08 -13.55
CA GLY A 53 -6.08 -2.28 -14.73
C GLY A 53 -4.62 -1.83 -14.78
N ARG A 54 -3.67 -2.67 -14.29
CA ARG A 54 -2.23 -2.37 -14.33
C ARG A 54 -1.58 -2.53 -15.72
N PHE A 55 -2.37 -2.91 -16.73
CA PHE A 55 -1.97 -2.97 -18.13
C PHE A 55 -3.15 -2.58 -19.02
N VAL A 56 -2.90 -1.80 -20.07
CA VAL A 56 -3.90 -1.40 -21.06
C VAL A 56 -3.36 -1.68 -22.46
N MET A 57 -4.11 -2.47 -23.22
CA MET A 57 -3.83 -2.70 -24.64
C MET A 57 -4.71 -1.76 -25.47
N THR A 58 -4.09 -0.98 -26.35
CA THR A 58 -4.83 -0.09 -27.24
C THR A 58 -5.38 -0.85 -28.45
N ASP A 59 -6.36 -0.26 -29.12
CA ASP A 59 -6.89 -0.71 -30.41
C ASP A 59 -5.85 -0.68 -31.55
N LYS A 60 -4.70 -0.04 -31.33
CA LYS A 60 -3.58 0.07 -32.27
C LYS A 60 -2.47 -0.96 -32.05
N ALA A 61 -2.63 -1.89 -31.11
CA ALA A 61 -1.64 -2.94 -30.89
C ALA A 61 -1.51 -3.82 -32.15
N GLU A 62 -0.35 -3.77 -32.80
CA GLU A 62 -0.09 -4.57 -34.01
C GLU A 62 0.00 -6.08 -33.72
N HIS A 63 0.37 -6.44 -32.48
CA HIS A 63 0.60 -7.82 -32.05
C HIS A 63 -0.12 -8.15 -30.72
N PRO A 64 -1.46 -8.08 -30.67
CA PRO A 64 -2.21 -8.20 -29.43
C PRO A 64 -2.05 -9.57 -28.75
N VAL A 65 -1.98 -10.64 -29.53
CA VAL A 65 -1.77 -12.01 -29.01
C VAL A 65 -0.38 -12.17 -28.40
N ALA A 66 0.66 -11.58 -28.99
CA ALA A 66 2.01 -11.64 -28.44
C ALA A 66 2.10 -10.85 -27.14
N LEU A 67 1.50 -9.66 -27.09
CA LEU A 67 1.41 -8.86 -25.87
C LEU A 67 0.66 -9.59 -24.75
N ALA A 68 -0.45 -10.28 -25.07
CA ALA A 68 -1.18 -11.07 -24.09
C ALA A 68 -0.34 -12.23 -23.51
N ARG A 69 0.47 -12.90 -24.34
CA ARG A 69 1.40 -13.96 -23.88
C ARG A 69 2.54 -13.40 -23.02
N TRP A 70 3.07 -12.23 -23.40
CA TRP A 70 4.07 -11.53 -22.58
C TRP A 70 3.50 -11.13 -21.22
N LEU A 71 2.26 -10.63 -21.20
CA LEU A 71 1.55 -10.30 -19.96
C LEU A 71 1.34 -11.54 -19.08
N ASP A 72 0.86 -12.64 -19.65
CA ASP A 72 0.65 -13.92 -18.95
C ASP A 72 1.95 -14.44 -18.31
N HIS A 73 3.08 -14.30 -19.02
CA HIS A 73 4.38 -14.67 -18.49
C HIS A 73 4.74 -13.94 -17.19
N LEU A 74 4.37 -12.66 -17.01
CA LEU A 74 4.63 -11.90 -15.78
C LEU A 74 3.88 -12.44 -14.54
N TYR A 75 2.84 -13.24 -14.74
CA TYR A 75 2.12 -13.94 -13.66
C TYR A 75 2.70 -15.34 -13.38
N GLY A 76 3.50 -15.87 -14.31
CA GLY A 76 4.26 -17.10 -14.16
C GLY A 76 5.44 -16.96 -13.22
N GLU A 77 6.03 -18.10 -12.83
CA GLU A 77 7.15 -18.14 -11.90
C GLU A 77 8.40 -17.44 -12.47
N GLU A 78 8.85 -17.87 -13.65
CA GLU A 78 10.00 -17.30 -14.36
C GLU A 78 9.84 -15.80 -14.63
N GLY A 79 8.64 -15.38 -15.05
CA GLY A 79 8.38 -13.97 -15.33
C GLY A 79 8.34 -13.12 -14.05
N THR A 80 7.79 -13.66 -12.95
CA THR A 80 7.85 -12.98 -11.65
C THR A 80 9.30 -12.83 -11.19
N GLU A 81 10.09 -13.90 -11.24
CA GLU A 81 11.51 -13.87 -10.89
C GLU A 81 12.27 -12.83 -11.72
N THR A 82 12.16 -12.89 -13.05
CA THR A 82 12.83 -11.93 -13.94
C THR A 82 12.40 -10.49 -13.67
N PHE A 83 11.11 -10.28 -13.34
CA PHE A 83 10.57 -8.96 -13.09
C PHE A 83 11.19 -8.28 -11.86
N PHE A 84 11.39 -9.03 -10.77
CA PHE A 84 11.92 -8.52 -9.49
C PHE A 84 13.41 -8.73 -9.27
N MET A 85 13.96 -9.84 -9.77
CA MET A 85 15.33 -10.25 -9.50
C MET A 85 16.26 -9.95 -10.67
N GLY A 86 15.76 -9.89 -11.90
CA GLY A 86 16.54 -9.64 -13.10
C GLY A 86 17.14 -10.92 -13.67
N VAL A 87 18.45 -10.91 -13.95
CA VAL A 87 19.20 -12.03 -14.55
C VAL A 87 20.15 -12.65 -13.53
N GLU A 88 20.09 -13.98 -13.39
CA GLU A 88 20.98 -14.74 -12.51
C GLU A 88 22.44 -14.59 -12.97
N GLY A 89 23.34 -14.30 -12.03
CA GLY A 89 24.75 -14.05 -12.29
C GLY A 89 25.09 -12.63 -12.71
N GLU A 90 24.10 -11.80 -13.06
CA GLU A 90 24.29 -10.36 -13.33
C GLU A 90 23.73 -9.47 -12.23
N SER A 91 22.62 -9.89 -11.61
CA SER A 91 21.89 -9.10 -10.61
C SER A 91 21.61 -9.86 -9.33
N PHE A 92 21.37 -11.17 -9.42
CA PHE A 92 21.14 -12.03 -8.25
C PHE A 92 21.81 -13.39 -8.41
N ARG A 93 21.87 -14.16 -7.33
CA ARG A 93 22.28 -15.58 -7.32
C ARG A 93 21.32 -16.40 -6.47
N ARG A 94 21.26 -17.71 -6.74
CA ARG A 94 20.61 -18.69 -5.86
C ARG A 94 21.48 -18.96 -4.62
N THR A 95 20.84 -19.08 -3.48
CA THR A 95 21.48 -19.46 -2.21
C THR A 95 21.42 -20.98 -2.00
N ASP A 96 22.27 -21.52 -1.13
CA ASP A 96 22.37 -22.97 -0.89
C ASP A 96 21.08 -23.58 -0.30
N ASP A 97 20.25 -22.74 0.33
CA ASP A 97 18.93 -23.10 0.89
C ASP A 97 17.78 -23.00 -0.12
N GLY A 98 18.06 -22.66 -1.38
CA GLY A 98 17.07 -22.55 -2.46
C GLY A 98 16.42 -21.18 -2.60
N GLY A 99 16.82 -20.19 -1.81
CA GLY A 99 16.42 -18.79 -1.94
C GLY A 99 17.17 -18.04 -3.06
N VAL A 100 17.00 -16.72 -3.07
CA VAL A 100 17.71 -15.78 -3.95
C VAL A 100 18.23 -14.60 -3.15
N GLU A 101 19.36 -14.05 -3.56
CA GLU A 101 19.89 -12.80 -3.04
C GLU A 101 20.50 -11.96 -4.17
N TYR A 102 20.41 -10.64 -4.05
CA TYR A 102 21.11 -9.73 -4.96
C TYR A 102 22.63 -9.84 -4.79
N LEU A 103 23.37 -9.66 -5.88
CA LEU A 103 24.82 -9.72 -5.86
C LEU A 103 25.42 -8.52 -5.08
N PRO A 104 26.59 -8.67 -4.43
CA PRO A 104 27.26 -7.58 -3.72
C PRO A 104 27.49 -6.33 -4.58
N GLU A 105 27.75 -6.49 -5.88
CA GLU A 105 27.90 -5.40 -6.84
C GLU A 105 26.65 -4.51 -6.95
N ILE A 106 25.49 -5.05 -6.56
CA ILE A 106 24.21 -4.33 -6.48
C ILE A 106 24.01 -3.76 -5.08
N THR A 107 24.11 -4.58 -4.03
CA THR A 107 23.79 -4.16 -2.65
C THR A 107 24.82 -3.22 -2.04
N GLU A 108 26.06 -3.26 -2.52
CA GLU A 108 27.19 -2.45 -2.04
C GLU A 108 27.67 -1.44 -3.09
N ALA A 109 26.83 -1.14 -4.10
CA ALA A 109 27.14 -0.22 -5.18
C ALA A 109 27.47 1.20 -4.63
N GLU A 110 28.73 1.61 -4.76
CA GLU A 110 29.19 2.88 -4.20
C GLU A 110 28.46 4.08 -4.81
N GLY A 111 27.90 4.93 -3.95
CA GLY A 111 27.23 6.16 -4.36
C GLY A 111 25.84 5.96 -4.99
N LYS A 112 25.27 4.76 -4.91
CA LYS A 112 23.92 4.44 -5.40
C LYS A 112 23.04 3.87 -4.29
N THR A 113 21.74 4.11 -4.38
CA THR A 113 20.75 3.31 -3.64
C THR A 113 20.61 1.92 -4.27
N LEU A 114 20.01 0.97 -3.53
CA LEU A 114 19.68 -0.35 -4.06
C LEU A 114 18.86 -0.26 -5.37
N ASP A 115 17.83 0.58 -5.38
CA ASP A 115 16.98 0.80 -6.55
C ASP A 115 17.76 1.35 -7.77
N GLU A 116 18.71 2.26 -7.54
CA GLU A 116 19.54 2.83 -8.62
C GLU A 116 20.51 1.80 -9.21
N ALA A 117 21.02 0.88 -8.39
CA ALA A 117 21.88 -0.21 -8.83
C ALA A 117 21.09 -1.30 -9.57
N LEU A 118 19.85 -1.58 -9.15
CA LEU A 118 18.97 -2.59 -9.76
C LEU A 118 18.35 -2.16 -11.09
N LYS A 119 18.09 -0.85 -11.27
CA LYS A 119 17.40 -0.28 -12.44
C LYS A 119 17.82 -0.81 -13.81
N PRO A 120 19.10 -1.12 -14.10
CA PRO A 120 19.50 -1.69 -15.39
C PRO A 120 19.06 -3.14 -15.62
N TYR A 121 18.70 -3.87 -14.56
CA TYR A 121 18.52 -5.33 -14.57
C TYR A 121 17.07 -5.76 -14.37
N VAL A 122 16.28 -4.98 -13.64
CA VAL A 122 14.91 -5.35 -13.25
C VAL A 122 13.86 -4.48 -13.93
N THR A 123 12.63 -4.99 -14.01
CA THR A 123 11.48 -4.22 -14.51
C THR A 123 10.76 -3.49 -13.37
N TYR A 124 10.85 -4.02 -12.14
CA TYR A 124 10.25 -3.41 -10.96
C TYR A 124 10.99 -2.14 -10.54
N MET A 125 10.33 -0.98 -10.62
CA MET A 125 10.85 0.32 -10.16
C MET A 125 9.87 1.03 -9.21
N GLY A 126 9.05 0.25 -8.50
CA GLY A 126 7.94 0.75 -7.68
C GLY A 126 6.66 1.02 -8.48
N GLY A 127 5.58 1.35 -7.77
CA GLY A 127 4.26 1.59 -8.35
C GLY A 127 3.48 0.31 -8.68
N GLY A 128 2.47 0.44 -9.53
CA GLY A 128 1.61 -0.68 -9.92
C GLY A 128 1.99 -1.29 -11.26
N TYR A 129 2.04 -2.61 -11.30
CA TYR A 129 2.44 -3.41 -12.47
C TYR A 129 1.51 -4.62 -12.63
N PRO A 130 1.41 -5.18 -13.84
CA PRO A 130 0.69 -6.41 -14.06
C PRO A 130 1.56 -7.61 -13.65
N GLY A 131 1.32 -8.16 -12.46
CA GLY A 131 2.04 -9.32 -11.97
C GLY A 131 1.60 -9.74 -10.58
N LEU A 132 2.32 -10.70 -10.01
CA LEU A 132 2.12 -11.19 -8.64
C LEU A 132 3.36 -10.92 -7.82
N VAL A 133 3.19 -10.40 -6.61
CA VAL A 133 4.27 -10.45 -5.63
C VAL A 133 4.37 -11.88 -5.12
N ARG A 134 5.57 -12.45 -5.20
CA ARG A 134 5.91 -13.74 -4.60
C ARG A 134 7.01 -13.49 -3.58
N GLU A 135 6.77 -13.95 -2.35
CA GLU A 135 7.69 -13.77 -1.22
C GLU A 135 9.12 -14.22 -1.56
N GLY A 136 9.28 -15.34 -2.26
CA GLY A 136 10.59 -15.86 -2.65
C GLY A 136 11.36 -15.02 -3.67
N TYR A 137 10.74 -14.02 -4.31
CA TYR A 137 11.39 -13.17 -5.32
C TYR A 137 11.27 -11.68 -5.00
N PHE A 138 10.72 -11.30 -3.85
CA PHE A 138 10.55 -9.90 -3.47
C PHE A 138 11.44 -9.56 -2.30
N LEU A 139 12.51 -8.80 -2.55
CA LEU A 139 13.48 -8.36 -1.54
C LEU A 139 13.34 -6.85 -1.26
N GLY A 140 12.10 -6.38 -1.12
CA GLY A 140 11.79 -4.99 -0.78
C GLY A 140 11.99 -4.65 0.70
N ASN A 141 11.81 -3.38 1.05
CA ASN A 141 11.94 -2.88 2.43
C ASN A 141 10.97 -3.58 3.42
N GLU A 142 9.86 -4.10 2.92
CA GLU A 142 8.86 -4.89 3.63
C GLU A 142 9.42 -6.20 4.21
N THR A 143 10.53 -6.70 3.65
CA THR A 143 11.16 -7.96 4.08
C THR A 143 12.22 -7.78 5.15
N PHE A 144 12.52 -6.54 5.55
CA PHE A 144 13.48 -6.28 6.63
C PHE A 144 12.99 -6.91 7.94
N PRO A 145 13.89 -7.44 8.80
CA PRO A 145 13.50 -8.04 10.07
C PRO A 145 12.63 -7.13 10.95
N GLN A 146 12.93 -5.83 10.98
CA GLN A 146 12.13 -4.84 11.73
C GLN A 146 10.68 -4.73 11.22
N ALA A 147 10.47 -4.84 9.90
CA ALA A 147 9.15 -4.78 9.28
C ALA A 147 8.35 -6.07 9.58
N VAL A 148 9.00 -7.23 9.46
CA VAL A 148 8.40 -8.55 9.75
C VAL A 148 8.02 -8.65 11.23
N GLU A 149 8.92 -8.25 12.15
CA GLU A 149 8.62 -8.21 13.59
C GLU A 149 7.42 -7.30 13.89
N GLY A 150 7.34 -6.14 13.23
CA GLY A 150 6.21 -5.23 13.37
C GLY A 150 4.90 -5.82 12.86
N ALA A 151 4.93 -6.52 11.72
CA ALA A 151 3.77 -7.20 11.17
C ALA A 151 3.29 -8.34 12.07
N ASP A 152 4.20 -9.18 12.57
CA ASP A 152 3.89 -10.28 13.49
C ASP A 152 3.29 -9.76 14.82
N LEU A 153 3.76 -8.60 15.30
CA LEU A 153 3.27 -7.97 16.52
C LEU A 153 1.79 -7.56 16.42
N VAL A 154 1.35 -7.08 15.26
CA VAL A 154 -0.01 -6.57 15.05
C VAL A 154 -0.95 -7.58 14.39
N ALA A 155 -0.41 -8.65 13.80
CA ALA A 155 -1.19 -9.68 13.10
C ALA A 155 -2.33 -10.29 13.94
N PRO A 156 -2.19 -10.56 15.25
CA PRO A 156 -3.28 -11.10 16.07
C PRO A 156 -4.46 -10.14 16.24
N ASP A 157 -4.24 -8.84 16.07
CA ASP A 157 -5.24 -7.78 16.23
C ASP A 157 -5.77 -7.28 14.87
N ALA A 158 -5.34 -7.88 13.75
CA ALA A 158 -5.75 -7.53 12.40
C ALA A 158 -7.26 -7.72 12.18
N ILE A 159 -7.88 -6.81 11.43
CA ILE A 159 -9.26 -7.02 10.96
C ILE A 159 -9.31 -8.20 9.97
N ASP A 160 -10.38 -8.99 10.06
CA ASP A 160 -10.55 -10.18 9.20
C ASP A 160 -10.85 -9.80 7.74
N GLU A 161 -11.67 -8.76 7.54
CA GLU A 161 -12.17 -8.37 6.23
C GLU A 161 -11.46 -7.10 5.74
N VAL A 162 -10.64 -7.25 4.71
CA VAL A 162 -9.98 -6.13 4.02
C VAL A 162 -10.58 -5.96 2.64
N TRP A 163 -11.34 -4.89 2.44
CA TRP A 163 -11.98 -4.61 1.16
C TRP A 163 -10.95 -4.24 0.09
N ALA A 164 -11.11 -4.84 -1.09
CA ALA A 164 -10.43 -4.39 -2.29
C ALA A 164 -11.07 -3.08 -2.79
N GLN A 165 -10.39 -2.41 -3.72
CA GLN A 165 -10.99 -1.26 -4.40
C GLN A 165 -12.28 -1.67 -5.13
N PHE A 166 -13.35 -0.92 -4.90
CA PHE A 166 -14.62 -1.18 -5.58
C PHE A 166 -14.55 -0.78 -7.05
N THR A 167 -15.17 -1.58 -7.91
CA THR A 167 -15.26 -1.30 -9.34
C THR A 167 -16.61 -0.67 -9.64
N PHE A 168 -16.59 0.55 -10.15
CA PHE A 168 -17.79 1.31 -10.50
C PHE A 168 -18.16 1.14 -11.97
N THR A 169 -19.45 1.28 -12.29
CA THR A 169 -19.88 1.54 -13.67
C THR A 169 -19.42 2.95 -14.11
N THR A 170 -19.47 3.25 -15.41
CA THR A 170 -19.09 4.59 -15.93
C THR A 170 -19.91 5.72 -15.29
N ASP A 171 -21.21 5.49 -15.09
CA ASP A 171 -22.12 6.47 -14.51
C ASP A 171 -21.86 6.63 -13.00
N GLU A 172 -21.69 5.52 -12.28
CA GLU A 172 -21.31 5.51 -10.86
C GLU A 172 -19.96 6.23 -10.64
N ALA A 173 -18.95 5.95 -11.47
CA ALA A 173 -17.61 6.52 -11.32
C ALA A 173 -17.61 8.05 -11.41
N SER A 174 -18.40 8.61 -12.33
CA SER A 174 -18.53 10.07 -12.49
C SER A 174 -19.19 10.71 -11.29
N THR A 175 -20.26 10.10 -10.77
CA THR A 175 -20.98 10.58 -9.58
C THR A 175 -20.13 10.47 -8.32
N VAL A 176 -19.47 9.33 -8.11
CA VAL A 176 -18.56 9.11 -6.97
C VAL A 176 -17.41 10.10 -7.00
N ALA A 177 -16.78 10.35 -8.16
CA ALA A 177 -15.68 11.30 -8.24
C ALA A 177 -16.08 12.73 -7.83
N ALA A 178 -17.30 13.15 -8.18
CA ALA A 178 -17.83 14.46 -7.79
C ALA A 178 -18.16 14.54 -6.30
N LEU A 179 -18.82 13.52 -5.74
CA LEU A 179 -19.22 13.50 -4.32
C LEU A 179 -18.03 13.26 -3.37
N ALA A 180 -17.15 12.32 -3.72
CA ALA A 180 -16.06 11.86 -2.86
C ALA A 180 -15.11 13.00 -2.50
N SER A 181 -14.68 13.80 -3.47
CA SER A 181 -13.70 14.87 -3.22
C SER A 181 -14.20 15.88 -2.17
N ASP A 182 -15.47 16.28 -2.26
CA ASP A 182 -16.03 17.27 -1.34
C ASP A 182 -16.28 16.62 0.04
N ILE A 183 -16.88 15.42 0.06
CA ILE A 183 -17.15 14.67 1.29
C ILE A 183 -15.84 14.38 2.04
N GLU A 184 -14.84 13.79 1.40
CA GLU A 184 -13.55 13.43 2.01
C GLU A 184 -12.81 14.65 2.56
N LYS A 185 -12.85 15.76 1.81
CA LYS A 185 -12.28 17.03 2.26
C LYS A 185 -13.00 17.53 3.51
N TYR A 186 -14.33 17.55 3.51
CA TYR A 186 -15.10 18.02 4.65
C TYR A 186 -14.92 17.12 5.89
N VAL A 187 -14.85 15.80 5.71
CA VAL A 187 -14.52 14.84 6.77
C VAL A 187 -13.14 15.13 7.35
N THR A 188 -12.13 15.31 6.49
CA THR A 188 -10.74 15.57 6.91
C THR A 188 -10.62 16.89 7.67
N GLU A 189 -11.16 17.99 7.13
CA GLU A 189 -11.13 19.30 7.76
C GLU A 189 -11.93 19.33 9.07
N SER A 190 -13.10 18.68 9.12
CA SER A 190 -13.90 18.58 10.34
C SER A 190 -13.19 17.78 11.41
N ARG A 191 -12.58 16.63 11.06
CA ARG A 191 -11.77 15.82 11.98
C ARG A 191 -10.64 16.66 12.58
N ASP A 192 -9.90 17.39 11.76
CA ASP A 192 -8.78 18.20 12.23
C ASP A 192 -9.28 19.31 13.19
N ARG A 193 -10.44 19.91 12.92
CA ARG A 193 -11.08 20.89 13.80
C ARG A 193 -11.60 20.31 15.11
N PHE A 194 -12.19 19.11 15.09
CA PHE A 194 -12.58 18.40 16.32
C PHE A 194 -11.35 18.09 17.18
N ILE A 195 -10.25 17.64 16.58
CA ILE A 195 -8.99 17.37 17.29
C ILE A 195 -8.40 18.65 17.88
N ALA A 196 -8.45 19.76 17.12
CA ALA A 196 -7.96 21.06 17.59
C ALA A 196 -8.85 21.71 18.66
N GLY A 197 -10.10 21.23 18.83
CA GLY A 197 -11.10 21.82 19.71
C GLY A 197 -11.83 23.03 19.13
N ASP A 198 -11.70 23.28 17.82
CA ASP A 198 -12.45 24.32 17.09
C ASP A 198 -13.92 23.91 16.85
N LEU A 199 -14.20 22.61 16.94
CA LEU A 199 -15.54 22.03 16.99
C LEU A 199 -15.64 21.17 18.25
N ASP A 200 -16.80 21.19 18.89
CA ASP A 200 -17.11 20.36 20.05
C ASP A 200 -17.78 19.05 19.61
N ILE A 201 -17.20 17.90 20.01
CA ILE A 201 -17.66 16.59 19.53
C ILE A 201 -19.07 16.24 20.02
N ASP A 202 -19.51 16.77 21.16
CA ASP A 202 -20.84 16.48 21.70
C ASP A 202 -21.90 17.44 21.14
N ALA A 203 -21.54 18.71 20.91
CA ALA A 203 -22.47 19.74 20.46
C ALA A 203 -22.59 19.85 18.93
N ASP A 204 -21.50 19.65 18.18
CA ASP A 204 -21.46 19.93 16.74
C ASP A 204 -21.64 18.67 15.86
N TRP A 205 -21.70 17.47 16.45
CA TRP A 205 -21.76 16.21 15.72
C TRP A 205 -22.98 16.08 14.80
N ASP A 206 -24.18 16.39 15.31
CA ASP A 206 -25.42 16.31 14.52
C ASP A 206 -25.39 17.29 13.33
N GLY A 207 -24.79 18.46 13.53
CA GLY A 207 -24.58 19.45 12.46
C GLY A 207 -23.60 18.93 11.40
N TYR A 208 -22.52 18.29 11.83
CA TYR A 208 -21.57 17.63 10.95
C TYR A 208 -22.24 16.55 10.08
N LEU A 209 -23.04 15.67 10.68
CA LEU A 209 -23.79 14.63 9.95
C LEU A 209 -24.78 15.23 8.95
N LYS A 210 -25.52 16.27 9.34
CA LYS A 210 -26.47 16.94 8.45
C LYS A 210 -25.78 17.57 7.24
N ASN A 211 -24.61 18.16 7.43
CA ASN A 211 -23.82 18.74 6.33
C ASN A 211 -23.38 17.64 5.37
N LEU A 212 -22.90 16.49 5.88
CA LEU A 212 -22.56 15.34 5.03
C LEU A 212 -23.77 14.85 4.21
N GLN A 213 -24.95 14.76 4.81
CA GLN A 213 -26.18 14.41 4.09
C GLN A 213 -26.49 15.42 2.98
N GLN A 214 -26.35 16.72 3.25
CA GLN A 214 -26.54 17.77 2.24
C GLN A 214 -25.52 17.71 1.09
N MET A 215 -24.34 17.13 1.35
CA MET A 215 -23.30 16.88 0.36
C MET A 215 -23.54 15.60 -0.46
N GLY A 216 -24.63 14.86 -0.21
CA GLY A 216 -24.96 13.64 -0.94
C GLY A 216 -24.32 12.38 -0.37
N LEU A 217 -24.04 12.33 0.94
CA LEU A 217 -23.49 11.12 1.59
C LEU A 217 -24.37 9.89 1.36
N ASP A 218 -25.70 10.03 1.36
CA ASP A 218 -26.62 8.90 1.16
C ASP A 218 -26.45 8.29 -0.24
N ASP A 219 -26.41 9.13 -1.29
CA ASP A 219 -26.17 8.71 -2.66
C ASP A 219 -24.78 8.06 -2.82
N TYR A 220 -23.76 8.65 -2.17
CA TYR A 220 -22.42 8.08 -2.14
C TYR A 220 -22.42 6.67 -1.53
N LEU A 221 -23.04 6.48 -0.36
CA LEU A 221 -23.08 5.18 0.32
C LEU A 221 -23.92 4.15 -0.45
N GLU A 222 -24.99 4.57 -1.12
CA GLU A 222 -25.77 3.69 -2.00
C GLU A 222 -24.89 3.15 -3.14
N ILE A 223 -24.12 4.01 -3.81
CA ILE A 223 -23.21 3.61 -4.89
C ILE A 223 -22.10 2.69 -4.35
N GLN A 224 -21.49 3.02 -3.21
CA GLN A 224 -20.45 2.19 -2.59
C GLN A 224 -21.00 0.80 -2.24
N THR A 225 -22.22 0.73 -1.69
CA THR A 225 -22.88 -0.53 -1.33
C THR A 225 -23.18 -1.36 -2.58
N ALA A 226 -23.73 -0.75 -3.63
CA ALA A 226 -23.99 -1.44 -4.90
C ALA A 226 -22.71 -1.99 -5.54
N ALA A 227 -21.61 -1.23 -5.48
CA ALA A 227 -20.32 -1.67 -6.01
C ALA A 227 -19.69 -2.81 -5.18
N HIS A 228 -19.81 -2.74 -3.86
CA HIS A 228 -19.39 -3.82 -2.96
C HIS A 228 -20.18 -5.11 -3.22
N ASP A 229 -21.50 -5.03 -3.28
CA ASP A 229 -22.37 -6.21 -3.47
C ASP A 229 -22.19 -6.86 -4.83
N ARG A 230 -21.87 -6.08 -5.87
CA ARG A 230 -21.52 -6.60 -7.20
C ARG A 230 -20.16 -7.31 -7.23
N GLY A 231 -19.26 -6.96 -6.32
CA GLY A 231 -17.91 -7.52 -6.22
C GLY A 231 -17.80 -8.80 -5.38
N LYS A 232 -18.86 -9.17 -4.65
CA LYS A 232 -18.97 -10.44 -3.90
C LYS A 232 -19.26 -11.62 -4.83
#